data_AF-A0A4Y7PLG5-F1
#
_entry.id   AF-A0A4Y7PLG5-F1
#
_cell.length_a   1.000
_cell.length_b   1.000
_cell.length_c   1.000
_cell.angle_alpha   90.00
_cell.angle_beta   90.00
_cell.angle_gamma   90.00
#
_symmetry.space_group_name_H-M   'P 1'
#
loop_
_entity.id
_entity.type
_entity.pdbx_description
1 polymer ?
#
loop_
_entity_poly.entity_id
_entity_poly.type
_entity_poly.pdbx_seq_one_letter_code
_entity_poly.pdbx_strand_id
1 'polypeptide(L)'
;HKLGTVGRPAEFAVWLKNYRQYDKDPQIKSVEKFAQKWRVWWTQLQPRARIPSTDPAWPLLRVNGLDWSLTRRGGNNGFLVIILTLAWW
;
A
#
# COMPACT_ATOMS: atom_id res chain seq x y z
N HIS A 1 -2.03 -7.67 14.16
CA HIS A 1 -2.02 -6.25 13.76
C HIS A 1 -2.44 -6.09 12.30
N LYS A 2 -2.93 -4.92 11.87
CA LYS A 2 -3.39 -4.65 10.49
C LYS A 2 -2.83 -3.30 10.01
N LEU A 3 -2.61 -3.15 8.70
CA LEU A 3 -2.28 -1.86 8.08
C LEU A 3 -3.51 -0.95 7.99
N GLY A 4 -3.29 0.36 7.92
CA GLY A 4 -4.34 1.35 7.67
C GLY A 4 -4.99 1.15 6.29
N THR A 5 -6.25 1.55 6.13
CA THR A 5 -7.04 1.30 4.91
C THR A 5 -7.32 2.55 4.08
N VAL A 6 -6.83 3.71 4.51
CA VAL A 6 -7.03 4.99 3.79
C VAL A 6 -6.34 4.93 2.44
N GLY A 7 -7.07 5.23 1.36
CA GLY A 7 -6.54 5.21 -0.01
C GLY A 7 -6.31 3.82 -0.61
N ARG A 8 -6.60 2.75 0.14
CA ARG A 8 -6.38 1.35 -0.28
C ARG A 8 -7.11 1.02 -1.59
N PRO A 9 -6.43 0.42 -2.59
CA PRO A 9 -7.06 0.03 -3.85
C PRO A 9 -8.26 -0.92 -3.66
N ALA A 10 -9.28 -0.77 -4.49
CA ALA A 10 -10.51 -1.55 -4.39
C ALA A 10 -10.27 -3.02 -4.75
N GLU A 11 -9.40 -3.26 -5.74
CA GLU A 11 -8.94 -4.57 -6.20
C GLU A 11 -8.34 -5.37 -5.04
N PHE A 12 -7.52 -4.72 -4.21
CA PHE A 12 -6.99 -5.34 -3.00
C PHE A 12 -8.10 -5.67 -1.99
N ALA A 13 -9.07 -4.77 -1.79
CA ALA A 13 -10.18 -5.02 -0.88
C ALA A 13 -11.07 -6.18 -1.34
N VAL A 14 -11.26 -6.35 -2.66
CA VAL A 14 -11.96 -7.49 -3.26
C VAL A 14 -11.18 -8.78 -3.08
N TRP A 15 -9.88 -8.79 -3.42
CA TRP A 15 -9.00 -9.95 -3.21
C TRP A 15 -8.99 -10.41 -1.75
N LEU A 16 -8.93 -9.46 -0.81
CA LEU A 16 -8.99 -9.74 0.62
C LEU A 16 -10.33 -10.37 1.05
N LYS A 17 -11.45 -9.91 0.49
CA LYS A 17 -12.78 -10.50 0.72
C LYS A 17 -12.90 -11.91 0.14
N ASN A 18 -12.22 -12.18 -0.97
CA ASN A 18 -12.20 -13.47 -1.64
C ASN A 18 -11.17 -14.44 -1.02
N TYR A 19 -11.01 -14.40 0.30
CA TYR A 19 -10.15 -15.30 1.07
C TYR A 19 -8.65 -15.29 0.68
N ARG A 20 -8.18 -14.25 -0.03
CA ARG A 20 -6.76 -14.09 -0.41
C ARG A 20 -6.25 -15.24 -1.26
N GLN A 21 -6.99 -15.59 -2.31
CA GLN A 21 -6.57 -16.61 -3.27
C GLN A 21 -5.27 -16.18 -3.95
N TYR A 22 -4.14 -16.79 -3.57
CA TYR A 22 -2.81 -16.45 -4.10
C TYR A 22 -2.64 -16.89 -5.54
N ASP A 23 -3.34 -17.93 -5.97
CA ASP A 23 -3.32 -18.42 -7.36
C ASP A 23 -4.22 -17.58 -8.30
N LYS A 24 -4.93 -16.58 -7.74
CA LYS A 24 -5.84 -15.72 -8.49
C LYS A 24 -5.59 -14.26 -8.15
N ASP A 25 -4.70 -13.65 -8.92
CA ASP A 25 -4.49 -12.22 -8.87
C ASP A 25 -5.78 -11.46 -9.23
N PRO A 26 -6.05 -10.31 -8.57
CA PRO A 26 -7.21 -9.52 -8.90
C PRO A 26 -7.06 -8.89 -10.28
N GLN A 27 -8.18 -8.79 -10.98
CA GLN A 27 -8.21 -8.13 -12.28
C GLN A 27 -8.01 -6.61 -12.14
N ILE A 28 -6.82 -6.13 -12.49
CA ILE A 28 -6.52 -4.70 -12.57
C ILE A 28 -6.93 -4.19 -13.95
N LYS A 29 -8.08 -3.51 -14.03
CA LYS A 29 -8.61 -2.98 -15.31
C LYS A 29 -7.83 -1.78 -15.83
N SER A 30 -7.21 -1.01 -14.94
CA SER A 30 -6.42 0.17 -15.28
C SER A 30 -5.24 0.26 -14.33
N VAL A 31 -4.06 -0.08 -14.83
CA VAL A 31 -2.79 -0.02 -14.07
C VAL A 31 -2.54 1.40 -13.57
N GLU A 32 -2.84 2.42 -14.38
CA GLU A 32 -2.68 3.82 -13.97
C GLU A 32 -3.51 4.16 -12.72
N LYS A 33 -4.81 3.83 -12.73
CA LYS A 33 -5.70 4.10 -11.59
C LYS A 33 -5.28 3.29 -10.36
N PHE A 34 -4.89 2.03 -10.56
CA PHE A 34 -4.38 1.19 -9.48
C PHE A 34 -3.11 1.80 -8.87
N ALA A 35 -2.13 2.17 -9.69
CA ALA A 35 -0.88 2.78 -9.25
C ALA A 35 -1.11 4.11 -8.51
N GLN A 36 -2.02 4.97 -8.98
CA GLN A 36 -2.39 6.21 -8.30
C GLN A 36 -2.97 5.94 -6.90
N LYS A 37 -3.95 5.03 -6.79
CA LYS A 37 -4.54 4.65 -5.49
C LYS A 37 -3.51 3.98 -4.59
N TRP A 38 -2.68 3.11 -5.15
CA TRP A 38 -1.61 2.43 -4.43
C TRP A 38 -0.61 3.43 -3.85
N ARG A 39 -0.19 4.44 -4.61
CA ARG A 39 0.70 5.52 -4.12
C ARG A 39 0.06 6.28 -2.97
N VAL A 40 -1.22 6.66 -3.09
CA VAL A 40 -1.96 7.32 -1.99
C VAL A 40 -1.95 6.45 -0.73
N TRP A 41 -2.28 5.16 -0.85
CA TRP A 41 -2.26 4.24 0.27
C TRP A 41 -0.87 4.10 0.89
N TRP A 42 0.16 3.91 0.07
CA TRP A 42 1.53 3.75 0.53
C TRP A 42 2.04 5.01 1.24
N THR A 43 1.72 6.20 0.71
CA THR A 43 2.03 7.49 1.35
C THR A 43 1.39 7.59 2.74
N GLN A 44 0.14 7.15 2.92
CA GLN A 44 -0.54 7.16 4.24
C GLN A 44 0.10 6.21 5.26
N LEU A 45 0.81 5.18 4.81
CA LEU A 45 1.54 4.25 5.69
C LEU A 45 2.94 4.75 6.05
N GLN A 46 3.44 5.81 5.40
CA GLN A 46 4.79 6.28 5.64
C GLN A 46 4.95 7.06 6.94
N PRO A 47 6.15 7.05 7.53
CA PRO A 47 6.54 8.06 8.50
C PRO A 47 6.34 9.46 7.91
N ARG A 48 5.77 10.38 8.70
CA ARG A 48 5.43 11.75 8.23
C ARG A 48 6.63 12.49 7.63
N ALA A 49 7.83 12.29 8.17
CA ALA A 49 9.06 12.87 7.67
C ALA A 49 9.43 12.45 6.23
N ARG A 50 8.83 11.38 5.70
CA ARG A 50 9.00 10.97 4.30
C ARG A 50 8.07 11.69 3.34
N ILE A 51 7.02 12.35 3.83
CA ILE A 51 5.98 12.95 2.99
C ILE A 51 6.44 14.38 2.63
N PRO A 52 6.68 14.69 1.35
CA PRO A 52 7.00 16.06 0.92
C PRO A 52 5.86 17.02 1.25
N SER A 53 6.18 18.30 1.42
CA SER A 53 5.18 19.37 1.55
C SER A 53 4.56 19.82 0.21
N THR A 54 5.01 19.25 -0.91
CA THR A 54 4.51 19.53 -2.26
C THR A 54 3.27 18.70 -2.60
N ASP A 55 2.43 19.17 -3.53
CA ASP A 55 1.32 18.41 -4.11
C ASP A 55 1.62 18.11 -5.60
N PRO A 56 1.69 16.83 -6.04
CA PRO A 56 1.54 15.63 -5.23
C PRO A 56 2.70 15.42 -4.24
N ALA A 57 2.38 14.83 -3.08
CA ALA A 57 3.36 14.43 -2.07
C ALA A 57 4.13 13.16 -2.49
N TRP A 58 4.70 13.20 -3.69
CA TRP A 58 5.39 12.12 -4.36
C TRP A 58 6.46 12.66 -5.32
N PRO A 59 7.66 12.06 -5.41
CA PRO A 59 8.11 10.88 -4.69
C PRO A 59 8.38 11.13 -3.21
N LEU A 60 8.28 10.07 -2.40
CA LEU A 60 8.57 10.12 -0.97
C LEU A 60 10.05 10.40 -0.71
N LEU A 61 10.35 11.24 0.29
CA LEU A 61 11.70 11.58 0.71
C LEU A 61 12.45 10.36 1.26
N ARG A 62 13.77 10.38 1.11
CA ARG A 62 14.71 9.43 1.72
C ARG A 62 15.29 10.04 2.98
N VAL A 63 14.84 9.56 4.14
CA VAL A 63 15.26 10.05 5.46
C VAL A 63 15.64 8.85 6.31
N ASN A 64 16.75 8.95 7.04
CA ASN A 64 17.25 7.89 7.92
C ASN A 64 16.71 8.05 9.35
N GLY A 65 16.82 7.00 10.17
CA GLY A 65 16.47 7.06 11.60
C GLY A 65 14.98 7.22 11.90
N LEU A 66 14.10 6.81 10.99
CA LEU A 66 12.65 6.96 11.14
C LEU A 66 12.00 5.81 11.92
N ASP A 67 10.91 6.12 12.62
CA ASP A 67 10.05 5.09 13.20
C ASP A 67 9.14 4.45 12.13
N TRP A 68 9.33 3.15 11.92
CA TRP A 68 8.55 2.32 11.00
C TRP A 68 7.44 1.50 11.69
N SER A 69 7.12 1.78 12.96
CA SER A 69 6.11 1.03 13.73
C SER A 69 4.77 0.84 13.01
N LEU A 70 4.35 1.80 12.17
CA LEU A 70 3.10 1.75 11.40
C LEU A 70 3.12 0.71 10.27
N THR A 71 4.28 0.44 9.68
CA THR A 71 4.46 -0.54 8.59
C THR A 71 5.04 -1.87 9.08
N ARG A 72 5.72 -1.89 10.24
CA ARG A 72 6.17 -3.09 10.95
C ARG A 72 5.00 -3.87 11.56
N ARG A 73 4.04 -4.24 10.74
CA ARG A 73 2.88 -5.05 11.12
C ARG A 73 3.05 -6.44 10.54
N GLY A 74 3.18 -7.43 11.41
CA GLY A 74 3.13 -8.84 11.03
C GLY A 74 1.70 -9.36 10.86
N GLY A 75 1.59 -10.54 10.23
CA GLY A 75 0.35 -11.29 10.08
C GLY A 75 -0.38 -11.06 8.74
N ASN A 76 -1.59 -11.62 8.67
CA ASN A 76 -2.40 -11.77 7.46
C ASN A 76 -2.71 -10.47 6.69
N ASN A 77 -2.66 -9.31 7.35
CA ASN A 77 -2.89 -7.99 6.77
C ASN A 77 -1.75 -7.03 7.10
N GLY A 78 -0.56 -7.60 7.25
CA GLY A 78 0.68 -6.90 7.57
C GLY A 78 1.43 -6.43 6.32
N PHE A 79 2.73 -6.20 6.46
CA PHE A 79 3.58 -5.64 5.39
C PHE A 79 3.63 -6.49 4.11
N LEU A 80 3.54 -7.82 4.22
CA LEU A 80 3.55 -8.74 3.08
C LEU A 80 2.52 -8.35 2.01
N VAL A 81 1.34 -7.88 2.44
CA VAL A 81 0.29 -7.43 1.54
C VAL A 81 0.76 -6.31 0.60
N ILE A 82 1.56 -5.37 1.10
CA ILE A 82 2.08 -4.26 0.29
C ILE A 82 2.95 -4.80 -0.84
N ILE A 83 3.81 -5.77 -0.54
CA ILE A 83 4.67 -6.42 -1.52
C ILE A 83 3.85 -7.21 -2.54
N LEU A 84 2.84 -7.96 -2.09
CA LEU A 84 1.94 -8.70 -2.99
C LEU A 84 1.23 -7.78 -3.98
N THR A 85 0.72 -6.64 -3.52
CA THR A 85 0.03 -5.68 -4.41
C THR A 85 0.95 -5.02 -5.44
N LEU A 86 2.27 -5.07 -5.25
CA LEU A 86 3.27 -4.64 -6.23
C LEU A 86 3.62 -5.73 -7.24
N ALA A 87 3.27 -6.99 -6.99
CA ALA A 87 3.49 -8.08 -7.95
C ALA A 87 2.37 -8.17 -9.00
N TRP A 88 1.24 -7.49 -8.76
CA TRP A 88 0.08 -7.51 -9.67
C TRP A 88 0.24 -6.64 -10.92
N TRP A 89 1.23 -5.73 -10.96
CA TRP A 89 1.51 -4.81 -12.06
C TRP A 89 2.95 -4.31 -12.00
#